data_AF-A0A9W7GUA7-F1
#
_entry.id   AF-A0A9W7GUA7-F1
#
_cell.length_a   1.000
_cell.length_b   1.000
_cell.length_c   1.000
_cell.angle_alpha   90.00
_cell.angle_beta   90.00
_cell.angle_gamma   90.00
#
_symmetry.space_group_name_H-M   'P 1'
#
loop_
_entity.id
_entity.type
_entity.pdbx_description
1 polymer ?
#
loop_
_entity_poly.entity_id
_entity_poly.type
_entity_poly.pdbx_seq_one_letter_code
_entity_poly.pdbx_strand_id
1 'polypeptide(L)'
;MDRARDPNLQNTGKQIQEQRIQSTAIVKVQEPSIKIEPTVGGQFLRKLFQIIFYIQLFLVSILVIALTIRGLIYAGNTDRFHPRKWYPPLLVSIASAGVVSFVWQSITFCYPSNAIKSVFWFTPLLTCALGVLHVLIGSPLSLAAGTIAIVSGVIQSLYACWVNSRFDYASKILAVSTSVPPAKTTAFVIVSIMTCLAYSSFSVAGIGGATATGTGLDVVFIVVILLSFTWSMQVIKNMLYVTISRVRYMTFACGVDTNTRSAFRDTVKRLVGSVCIGSAFVPVIGTIRGSARAVNLVAGENDEFLFSCADCYSGLASTLITYGNRWGFVHVGVYNKGFIQASADTWEMFKRAELITLIDSDLTGVFCFLSGVAVGSISGIIGGTWELIIHKTYATEVSIYAFLIGYFMCRIALAWKQASVSAYYVAYAENPQSAQFDATIPVRLEQLHRFQV
;
A
#
# COMPACT_ATOMS: atom_id res chain seq x y z
N MET A 1 13.05 75.95 -20.71
CA MET A 1 13.74 75.36 -19.54
C MET A 1 13.38 73.88 -19.53
N ASP A 2 14.12 73.11 -20.32
CA ASP A 2 13.94 71.67 -20.49
C ASP A 2 14.39 70.93 -19.24
N ARG A 3 13.46 70.20 -18.61
CA ARG A 3 13.73 69.38 -17.44
C ARG A 3 14.22 68.01 -17.92
N ALA A 4 15.54 67.81 -17.81
CA ALA A 4 16.22 66.55 -18.10
C ALA A 4 15.55 65.38 -17.36
N ARG A 5 15.18 64.35 -18.12
CA ARG A 5 14.58 63.11 -17.62
C ARG A 5 15.72 62.18 -17.19
N ASP A 6 15.80 61.91 -15.89
CA ASP A 6 16.85 61.09 -15.28
C ASP A 6 16.90 59.68 -15.91
N PRO A 7 17.99 59.31 -16.62
CA PRO A 7 18.09 58.02 -17.33
C PRO A 7 18.23 56.81 -16.39
N ASN A 8 18.49 57.04 -15.09
CA ASN A 8 18.70 55.97 -14.12
C ASN A 8 17.41 55.25 -13.69
N LEU A 9 16.26 55.92 -13.62
CA LEU A 9 15.00 55.26 -13.20
C LEU A 9 14.45 54.29 -14.26
N GLN A 10 14.67 54.57 -15.54
CA GLN A 10 14.29 53.65 -16.62
C GLN A 10 15.19 52.40 -16.65
N ASN A 11 16.45 52.53 -16.24
CA ASN A 11 17.41 51.43 -16.26
C ASN A 11 17.17 50.45 -15.10
N THR A 12 16.79 50.96 -13.91
CA THR A 12 16.41 50.10 -12.77
C THR A 12 15.12 49.33 -13.05
N GLY A 13 14.13 49.96 -13.69
CA GLY A 13 12.89 49.28 -14.12
C GLY A 13 13.14 48.20 -15.17
N LYS A 14 14.02 48.46 -16.15
CA LYS A 14 14.45 47.46 -17.14
C LYS A 14 15.24 46.32 -16.51
N GLN A 15 16.14 46.58 -15.57
CA GLN A 15 16.89 45.53 -14.87
C GLN A 15 16.01 44.67 -13.97
N ILE A 16 15.04 45.27 -13.25
CA ILE A 16 14.06 44.50 -12.45
C ILE A 16 13.15 43.67 -13.36
N GLN A 17 12.78 44.20 -14.53
CA GLN A 17 11.97 43.47 -15.51
C GLN A 17 12.78 42.40 -16.25
N GLU A 18 14.05 42.61 -16.56
CA GLU A 18 14.97 41.61 -17.11
C GLU A 18 15.34 40.53 -16.08
N GLN A 19 15.53 40.88 -14.81
CA GLN A 19 15.69 39.90 -13.73
C GLN A 19 14.40 39.12 -13.49
N ARG A 20 13.23 39.76 -13.57
CA ARG A 20 11.94 39.06 -13.48
C ARG A 20 11.72 38.18 -14.71
N ILE A 21 12.09 38.60 -15.91
CA ILE A 21 12.00 37.81 -17.15
C ILE A 21 13.03 36.66 -17.13
N GLN A 22 14.26 36.86 -16.66
CA GLN A 22 15.26 35.80 -16.46
C GLN A 22 14.84 34.81 -15.36
N SER A 23 14.28 35.29 -14.24
CA SER A 23 13.76 34.43 -13.17
C SER A 23 12.52 33.63 -13.63
N THR A 24 11.70 34.20 -14.50
CA THR A 24 10.55 33.49 -15.11
C THR A 24 10.99 32.57 -16.28
N ALA A 25 12.12 32.86 -16.93
CA ALA A 25 12.68 32.02 -18.01
C ALA A 25 13.52 30.84 -17.48
N ILE A 26 14.15 30.98 -16.32
CA ILE A 26 14.90 29.89 -15.64
C ILE A 26 13.96 28.88 -14.97
N VAL A 27 12.68 29.21 -14.79
CA VAL A 27 11.64 28.27 -14.32
C VAL A 27 10.64 27.93 -15.43
N LYS A 28 11.17 27.59 -16.61
CA LYS A 28 10.59 26.46 -17.36
C LYS A 28 11.43 25.24 -17.04
N VAL A 29 11.28 24.74 -15.81
CA VAL A 29 11.74 23.39 -15.48
C VAL A 29 10.89 22.46 -16.32
N GLN A 30 11.46 22.05 -17.44
CA GLN A 30 11.08 20.88 -18.21
C GLN A 30 10.74 19.79 -17.20
N GLU A 31 9.48 19.31 -17.17
CA GLU A 31 9.18 17.99 -16.55
C GLU A 31 10.31 17.07 -16.97
N PRO A 32 11.02 16.37 -16.05
CA PRO A 32 12.26 15.68 -16.37
C PRO A 32 12.02 14.81 -17.61
N SER A 33 12.49 15.31 -18.76
CA SER A 33 11.99 14.88 -20.07
C SER A 33 12.82 13.72 -20.59
N ILE A 34 13.17 12.79 -19.70
CA ILE A 34 13.65 11.49 -20.15
C ILE A 34 12.38 10.71 -20.52
N LYS A 35 11.78 11.07 -21.67
CA LYS A 35 10.82 10.22 -22.37
C LYS A 35 11.58 8.98 -22.85
N ILE A 36 11.76 8.01 -21.96
CA ILE A 36 12.15 6.68 -22.40
C ILE A 36 10.93 6.12 -23.12
N GLU A 37 11.03 5.99 -24.43
CA GLU A 37 9.97 5.39 -25.24
C GLU A 37 9.67 4.00 -24.71
N PRO A 38 8.43 3.72 -24.27
CA PRO A 38 8.11 2.42 -23.73
C PRO A 38 8.18 1.41 -24.86
N THR A 39 8.88 0.29 -24.62
CA THR A 39 8.98 -0.82 -25.57
C THR A 39 7.59 -1.24 -26.05
N VAL A 40 7.45 -1.62 -27.32
CA VAL A 40 6.17 -2.03 -27.92
C VAL A 40 5.48 -3.11 -27.06
N GLY A 41 6.24 -4.09 -26.60
CA GLY A 41 5.75 -5.13 -25.67
C GLY A 41 5.28 -4.56 -24.32
N GLY A 42 5.99 -3.58 -23.75
CA GLY A 42 5.58 -2.92 -22.51
C GLY A 42 4.28 -2.12 -22.65
N GLN A 43 4.06 -1.46 -23.79
CA GLN A 43 2.80 -0.77 -24.08
C GLN A 43 1.63 -1.74 -24.25
N PHE A 44 1.85 -2.86 -24.95
CA PHE A 44 0.85 -3.91 -25.12
C PHE A 44 0.44 -4.50 -23.77
N LEU A 45 1.40 -4.89 -22.91
CA LEU A 45 1.12 -5.42 -21.58
C LEU A 45 0.33 -4.44 -20.70
N ARG A 46 0.66 -3.15 -20.74
CA ARG A 46 -0.10 -2.11 -20.01
C ARG A 46 -1.56 -2.06 -20.45
N LYS A 47 -1.82 -2.04 -21.77
CA LYS A 47 -3.18 -2.03 -22.31
C LYS A 47 -3.93 -3.31 -21.97
N LEU A 48 -3.27 -4.47 -22.07
CA LEU A 48 -3.86 -5.77 -21.75
C LEU A 48 -4.34 -5.82 -20.29
N PHE A 49 -3.48 -5.52 -19.32
CA PHE A 49 -3.85 -5.53 -17.90
C PHE A 49 -4.90 -4.48 -17.55
N GLN A 50 -4.88 -3.32 -18.23
CA GLN A 50 -5.94 -2.32 -18.10
C GLN A 50 -7.29 -2.85 -18.57
N ILE A 51 -7.34 -3.50 -19.74
CA ILE A 51 -8.57 -4.09 -20.29
C ILE A 51 -9.07 -5.22 -19.38
N ILE A 52 -8.18 -6.15 -18.97
CA ILE A 52 -8.52 -7.26 -18.08
C ILE A 52 -9.15 -6.73 -16.78
N PHE A 53 -8.55 -5.71 -16.16
CA PHE A 53 -9.06 -5.14 -14.92
C PHE A 53 -10.48 -4.55 -15.08
N TYR A 54 -10.74 -3.81 -16.15
CA TYR A 54 -12.08 -3.25 -16.38
C TYR A 54 -13.12 -4.31 -16.73
N ILE A 55 -12.76 -5.31 -17.53
CA ILE A 55 -13.64 -6.44 -17.85
C ILE A 55 -14.00 -7.21 -16.58
N GLN A 56 -13.00 -7.54 -15.76
CA GLN A 56 -13.20 -8.18 -14.46
C GLN A 56 -14.14 -7.36 -13.56
N LEU A 57 -13.89 -6.05 -13.41
CA LEU A 57 -14.76 -5.20 -12.58
C LEU A 57 -16.21 -5.22 -13.09
N PHE A 58 -16.41 -5.17 -14.39
CA PHE A 58 -17.74 -5.23 -15.00
C PHE A 58 -18.41 -6.59 -14.76
N LEU A 59 -17.73 -7.69 -15.08
CA LEU A 59 -18.26 -9.05 -14.91
C LEU A 59 -18.59 -9.36 -13.43
N VAL A 60 -17.71 -8.99 -12.51
CA VAL A 60 -17.93 -9.19 -11.07
C VAL A 60 -19.05 -8.30 -10.56
N SER A 61 -19.23 -7.09 -11.11
CA SER A 61 -20.38 -6.24 -10.75
C SER A 61 -21.70 -6.87 -11.17
N ILE A 62 -21.77 -7.43 -12.39
CA ILE A 62 -22.95 -8.18 -12.85
C ILE A 62 -23.20 -9.38 -11.93
N LEU A 63 -22.15 -10.15 -11.63
CA LEU A 63 -22.24 -11.31 -10.74
C LEU A 63 -22.76 -10.94 -9.35
N VAL A 64 -22.20 -9.89 -8.73
CA VAL A 64 -22.62 -9.41 -7.41
C VAL A 64 -24.09 -8.99 -7.42
N ILE A 65 -24.53 -8.25 -8.45
CA ILE A 65 -25.93 -7.83 -8.60
C ILE A 65 -26.84 -9.06 -8.73
N ALA A 66 -26.50 -10.00 -9.61
CA ALA A 66 -27.28 -11.21 -9.84
C ALA A 66 -27.39 -12.07 -8.57
N LEU A 67 -26.30 -12.25 -7.83
CA LEU A 67 -26.28 -13.01 -6.57
C LEU A 67 -27.08 -12.29 -5.48
N THR A 68 -26.99 -10.97 -5.40
CA THR A 68 -27.76 -10.18 -4.44
C THR A 68 -29.27 -10.33 -4.69
N ILE A 69 -29.71 -10.20 -5.95
CA ILE A 69 -31.12 -10.38 -6.33
C ILE A 69 -31.57 -11.81 -6.03
N ARG A 70 -30.78 -12.82 -6.44
CA ARG A 70 -31.05 -14.24 -6.17
C ARG A 70 -31.19 -14.52 -4.67
N GLY A 71 -30.28 -14.00 -3.86
CA GLY A 71 -30.29 -14.16 -2.41
C GLY A 71 -31.50 -13.49 -1.74
N LEU A 72 -31.90 -12.31 -2.21
CA LEU A 72 -33.10 -11.62 -1.70
C LEU A 72 -34.39 -12.40 -2.02
N ILE A 73 -34.52 -12.96 -3.22
CA ILE A 73 -35.66 -13.80 -3.60
C ILE A 73 -35.69 -15.07 -2.74
N TYR A 74 -34.54 -15.72 -2.55
CA TYR A 74 -34.46 -16.95 -1.76
C TYR A 74 -34.75 -16.72 -0.27
N ALA A 75 -34.28 -15.60 0.29
CA ALA A 75 -34.54 -15.20 1.68
C ALA A 75 -36.02 -14.85 1.94
N GLY A 76 -36.77 -14.42 0.92
CA GLY A 76 -38.21 -14.21 1.03
C GLY A 76 -39.02 -15.51 1.07
N ASN A 77 -38.45 -16.61 0.57
CA ASN A 77 -39.15 -17.87 0.37
C ASN A 77 -38.69 -19.00 1.31
N THR A 78 -37.59 -18.82 2.06
CA THR A 78 -37.00 -19.88 2.91
C THR A 78 -36.39 -19.32 4.20
N ASP A 79 -36.48 -20.10 5.29
CA ASP A 79 -35.90 -19.75 6.60
C ASP A 79 -34.39 -20.03 6.73
N ARG A 80 -33.71 -20.40 5.64
CA ARG A 80 -32.30 -20.83 5.68
C ARG A 80 -31.31 -19.67 5.87
N PHE A 81 -31.64 -18.47 5.40
CA PHE A 81 -30.75 -17.32 5.46
C PHE A 81 -31.46 -16.09 6.01
N HIS A 82 -30.87 -15.52 7.05
CA HIS A 82 -31.45 -14.37 7.73
C HIS A 82 -30.62 -13.10 7.44
N PRO A 83 -30.98 -12.31 6.42
CA PRO A 83 -30.20 -11.14 6.02
C PRO A 83 -30.05 -10.11 7.15
N ARG A 84 -31.09 -9.95 7.99
CA ARG A 84 -31.06 -9.06 9.16
C ARG A 84 -30.05 -9.46 10.23
N LYS A 85 -29.55 -10.70 10.21
CA LYS A 85 -28.55 -11.20 11.15
C LYS A 85 -27.16 -11.14 10.54
N TRP A 86 -27.03 -11.49 9.25
CA TRP A 86 -25.73 -11.58 8.58
C TRP A 86 -25.12 -10.22 8.15
N TYR A 87 -25.92 -9.28 7.66
CA TYR A 87 -25.42 -8.00 7.15
C TYR A 87 -24.96 -7.00 8.22
N PRO A 88 -25.68 -6.80 9.35
CA PRO A 88 -25.30 -5.77 10.32
C PRO A 88 -23.90 -5.93 10.93
N PRO A 89 -23.43 -7.11 11.37
CA PRO A 89 -22.09 -7.27 11.92
C PRO A 89 -20.99 -6.88 10.92
N LEU A 90 -21.17 -7.23 9.64
CA LEU A 90 -20.24 -6.85 8.58
C LEU A 90 -20.27 -5.36 8.30
N LEU A 91 -21.45 -4.74 8.18
CA LEU A 91 -21.56 -3.30 7.95
C LEU A 91 -20.98 -2.48 9.11
N VAL A 92 -21.21 -2.91 10.35
CA VAL A 92 -20.60 -2.33 11.55
C VAL A 92 -19.08 -2.50 11.52
N SER A 93 -18.58 -3.67 11.13
CA SER A 93 -17.14 -3.94 11.01
C SER A 93 -16.47 -3.12 9.90
N ILE A 94 -17.18 -2.90 8.79
CA ILE A 94 -16.74 -2.05 7.67
C ILE A 94 -16.67 -0.59 8.10
N ALA A 95 -17.70 -0.09 8.80
CA ALA A 95 -17.72 1.27 9.33
C ALA A 95 -16.62 1.48 10.38
N SER A 96 -16.47 0.54 11.32
CA SER A 96 -15.44 0.61 12.36
C SER A 96 -14.04 0.54 11.76
N ALA A 97 -13.81 -0.31 10.74
CA ALA A 97 -12.55 -0.36 9.99
C ALA A 97 -12.19 1.01 9.39
N GLY A 98 -13.17 1.69 8.77
CA GLY A 98 -12.99 3.02 8.20
C GLY A 98 -12.60 4.05 9.25
N VAL A 99 -13.31 4.10 10.37
CA VAL A 99 -13.04 4.99 11.50
C VAL A 99 -11.66 4.72 12.11
N VAL A 100 -11.37 3.46 12.46
CA VAL A 100 -10.09 3.06 13.05
C VAL A 100 -8.94 3.38 12.09
N SER A 101 -9.09 3.12 10.78
CA SER A 101 -8.07 3.46 9.78
C SER A 101 -7.82 4.96 9.69
N PHE A 102 -8.88 5.77 9.73
CA PHE A 102 -8.77 7.22 9.71
C PHE A 102 -8.08 7.76 10.98
N VAL A 103 -8.48 7.27 12.15
CA VAL A 103 -7.86 7.64 13.43
C VAL A 103 -6.39 7.20 13.46
N TRP A 104 -6.10 5.97 13.03
CA TRP A 104 -4.76 5.41 13.00
C TRP A 104 -3.82 6.22 12.10
N GLN A 105 -4.30 6.68 10.94
CA GLN A 105 -3.52 7.56 10.09
C GLN A 105 -3.19 8.88 10.79
N SER A 106 -4.14 9.46 11.54
CA SER A 106 -3.93 10.73 12.24
C SER A 106 -2.93 10.57 13.37
N ILE A 107 -3.06 9.51 14.18
CA ILE A 107 -2.09 9.17 15.24
C ILE A 107 -0.69 9.00 14.65
N THR A 108 -0.57 8.26 13.56
CA THR A 108 0.72 8.03 12.89
C THR A 108 1.32 9.33 12.33
N PHE A 109 0.51 10.36 12.07
CA PHE A 109 1.01 11.65 11.58
C PHE A 109 1.50 12.52 12.72
N CYS A 110 0.73 12.61 13.81
CA CYS A 110 1.10 13.40 14.97
C CYS A 110 2.25 12.78 15.78
N TYR A 111 2.29 11.45 15.88
CA TYR A 111 3.22 10.73 16.76
C TYR A 111 3.85 9.52 16.04
N PRO A 112 4.71 9.74 15.02
CA PRO A 112 5.28 8.65 14.22
C PRO A 112 6.09 7.64 15.04
N SER A 113 6.85 8.10 16.05
CA SER A 113 7.64 7.22 16.91
C SER A 113 6.77 6.29 17.76
N ASN A 114 5.75 6.86 18.42
CA ASN A 114 4.83 6.09 19.23
C ASN A 114 3.99 5.15 18.36
N ALA A 115 3.60 5.57 17.16
CA ALA A 115 2.81 4.75 16.24
C ALA A 115 3.57 3.51 15.77
N ILE A 116 4.85 3.65 15.39
CA ILE A 116 5.69 2.51 15.01
C ILE A 116 5.81 1.54 16.19
N LYS A 117 6.26 2.01 17.36
CA LYS A 117 6.41 1.16 18.56
C LYS A 117 5.09 0.46 18.89
N SER A 118 3.97 1.19 18.89
CA SER A 118 2.65 0.66 19.20
C SER A 118 2.26 -0.48 18.26
N VAL A 119 2.38 -0.30 16.93
CA VAL A 119 2.00 -1.37 15.99
C VAL A 119 2.85 -2.62 16.16
N PHE A 120 4.16 -2.49 16.33
CA PHE A 120 5.01 -3.66 16.48
C PHE A 120 4.70 -4.49 17.73
N TRP A 121 4.24 -3.86 18.82
CA TRP A 121 3.88 -4.55 20.06
C TRP A 121 2.41 -4.98 20.15
N PHE A 122 1.47 -4.18 19.63
CA PHE A 122 0.03 -4.47 19.72
C PHE A 122 -0.46 -5.41 18.61
N THR A 123 0.10 -5.36 17.39
CA THR A 123 -0.35 -6.24 16.30
C THR A 123 -0.23 -7.73 16.66
N PRO A 124 0.87 -8.23 17.24
CA PRO A 124 0.97 -9.62 17.64
C PRO A 124 -0.12 -10.04 18.64
N LEU A 125 -0.40 -9.19 19.64
CA LEU A 125 -1.44 -9.44 20.65
C LEU A 125 -2.83 -9.51 20.00
N LEU A 126 -3.16 -8.56 19.12
CA LEU A 126 -4.43 -8.56 18.38
C LEU A 126 -4.57 -9.77 17.47
N THR A 127 -3.49 -10.19 16.81
CA THR A 127 -3.48 -11.38 15.95
C THR A 127 -3.73 -12.64 16.77
N CYS A 128 -3.09 -12.78 17.94
CA CYS A 128 -3.34 -13.88 18.86
C CYS A 128 -4.78 -13.86 19.39
N ALA A 129 -5.32 -12.69 19.76
CA ALA A 129 -6.70 -12.55 20.21
C ALA A 129 -7.71 -12.98 19.15
N LEU A 130 -7.49 -12.60 17.88
CA LEU A 130 -8.26 -13.09 16.75
C LEU A 130 -8.13 -14.62 16.63
N GLY A 131 -6.92 -15.17 16.80
CA GLY A 131 -6.68 -16.60 16.79
C GLY A 131 -7.47 -17.35 17.86
N VAL A 132 -7.49 -16.85 19.10
CA VAL A 132 -8.28 -17.39 20.21
C VAL A 132 -9.76 -17.33 19.89
N LEU A 133 -10.28 -16.21 19.38
CA LEU A 133 -11.68 -16.11 18.94
C LEU A 133 -12.03 -17.19 17.91
N HIS A 134 -11.16 -17.42 16.95
CA HIS A 134 -11.32 -18.46 15.94
C HIS A 134 -11.32 -19.88 16.54
N VAL A 135 -10.49 -20.14 17.55
CA VAL A 135 -10.53 -21.41 18.31
C VAL A 135 -11.84 -21.57 19.07
N LEU A 136 -12.37 -20.49 19.68
CA LEU A 136 -13.65 -20.50 20.39
C LEU A 136 -14.85 -20.76 19.47
N ILE A 137 -14.79 -20.29 18.22
CA ILE A 137 -15.82 -20.61 17.21
C ILE A 137 -15.82 -22.12 16.91
N GLY A 138 -14.66 -22.77 16.82
CA GLY A 138 -14.55 -24.24 16.81
C GLY A 138 -15.05 -24.94 15.55
N SER A 139 -15.36 -24.22 14.47
CA SER A 139 -15.56 -24.82 13.13
C SER A 139 -14.22 -25.28 12.53
N PRO A 140 -14.18 -26.31 11.66
CA PRO A 140 -12.92 -26.78 11.06
C PRO A 140 -12.13 -25.66 10.37
N LEU A 141 -12.82 -24.81 9.60
CA LEU A 141 -12.22 -23.65 8.95
C LEU A 141 -11.70 -22.62 9.96
N SER A 142 -12.45 -22.36 11.04
CA SER A 142 -12.01 -21.45 12.09
C SER A 142 -10.80 -21.96 12.86
N LEU A 143 -10.71 -23.27 13.15
CA LEU A 143 -9.56 -23.86 13.83
C LEU A 143 -8.28 -23.73 13.00
N ALA A 144 -8.37 -23.98 11.69
CA ALA A 144 -7.26 -23.76 10.76
C ALA A 144 -6.83 -22.28 10.76
N ALA A 145 -7.78 -21.36 10.59
CA ALA A 145 -7.51 -19.92 10.62
C ALA A 145 -6.94 -19.46 11.98
N GLY A 146 -7.45 -19.99 13.09
CA GLY A 146 -7.01 -19.67 14.45
C GLY A 146 -5.59 -20.13 14.72
N THR A 147 -5.25 -21.35 14.28
CA THR A 147 -3.88 -21.88 14.36
C THR A 147 -2.90 -21.01 13.58
N ILE A 148 -3.24 -20.66 12.34
CA ILE A 148 -2.42 -19.77 11.50
C ILE A 148 -2.23 -18.40 12.16
N ALA A 149 -3.30 -17.82 12.72
CA ALA A 149 -3.24 -16.53 13.40
C ALA A 149 -2.35 -16.57 14.65
N ILE A 150 -2.45 -17.60 15.49
CA ILE A 150 -1.60 -17.76 16.69
C ILE A 150 -0.13 -17.88 16.29
N VAL A 151 0.19 -18.77 15.35
CA VAL A 151 1.56 -18.93 14.84
C VAL A 151 2.08 -17.62 14.24
N SER A 152 1.25 -16.93 13.46
CA SER A 152 1.59 -15.60 12.92
C SER A 152 1.87 -14.58 14.02
N GLY A 153 1.06 -14.53 15.08
CA GLY A 153 1.28 -13.63 16.22
C GLY A 153 2.61 -13.90 16.93
N VAL A 154 3.00 -15.16 17.11
CA VAL A 154 4.31 -15.52 17.67
C VAL A 154 5.44 -15.02 16.76
N ILE A 155 5.35 -15.29 15.44
CA ILE A 155 6.36 -14.83 14.47
C ILE A 155 6.47 -13.30 14.47
N GLN A 156 5.34 -12.59 14.50
CA GLN A 156 5.33 -11.13 14.55
C GLN A 156 5.97 -10.60 15.84
N SER A 157 5.76 -11.27 16.98
CA SER A 157 6.40 -10.90 18.27
C SER A 157 7.91 -11.05 18.22
N LEU A 158 8.40 -12.20 17.71
CA LEU A 158 9.83 -12.43 17.53
C LEU A 158 10.45 -11.42 16.56
N TYR A 159 9.76 -11.12 15.47
CA TYR A 159 10.20 -10.12 14.51
C TYR A 159 10.27 -8.72 15.14
N ALA A 160 9.27 -8.32 15.93
CA ALA A 160 9.26 -7.05 16.63
C ALA A 160 10.45 -6.89 17.59
N CYS A 161 10.79 -7.95 18.34
CA CYS A 161 11.99 -7.98 19.18
C CYS A 161 13.28 -7.81 18.35
N TRP A 162 13.38 -8.51 17.21
CA TRP A 162 14.56 -8.46 16.34
C TRP A 162 14.78 -7.08 15.71
N VAL A 163 13.72 -6.40 15.28
CA VAL A 163 13.83 -5.11 14.57
C VAL A 163 13.74 -3.88 15.48
N ASN A 164 13.60 -4.06 16.79
CA ASN A 164 13.43 -2.98 17.76
C ASN A 164 14.51 -1.89 17.67
N SER A 165 15.77 -2.28 17.43
CA SER A 165 16.90 -1.35 17.26
C SER A 165 16.77 -0.42 16.04
N ARG A 166 15.86 -0.71 15.11
CA ARG A 166 15.64 0.05 13.87
C ARG A 166 14.45 1.02 13.98
N PHE A 167 13.71 1.02 15.09
CA PHE A 167 12.51 1.85 15.25
C PHE A 167 12.80 3.35 15.20
N ASP A 168 13.92 3.81 15.77
CA ASP A 168 14.24 5.24 15.80
C ASP A 168 14.47 5.79 14.38
N TYR A 169 15.24 5.06 13.57
CA TYR A 169 15.45 5.42 12.16
C TYR A 169 14.15 5.39 11.37
N ALA A 170 13.34 4.34 11.51
CA ALA A 170 12.06 4.21 10.83
C ALA A 170 11.09 5.36 11.20
N SER A 171 11.11 5.78 12.46
CA SER A 171 10.30 6.91 12.95
C SER A 171 10.76 8.23 12.35
N LYS A 172 12.08 8.44 12.30
CA LYS A 172 12.68 9.66 11.76
C LYS A 172 12.41 9.80 10.26
N ILE A 173 12.63 8.75 9.47
CA ILE A 173 12.38 8.79 8.03
C ILE A 173 10.89 8.98 7.71
N LEU A 174 10.01 8.36 8.49
CA LEU A 174 8.56 8.56 8.36
C LEU A 174 8.17 10.01 8.69
N ALA A 175 8.71 10.58 9.77
CA ALA A 175 8.45 11.96 10.16
C ALA A 175 8.94 12.97 9.11
N VAL A 176 10.20 12.85 8.67
CA VAL A 176 10.82 13.76 7.70
C VAL A 176 10.07 13.73 6.37
N SER A 177 9.79 12.54 5.84
CA SER A 177 9.11 12.38 4.55
C SER A 177 7.64 12.83 4.56
N THR A 178 6.97 12.84 5.72
CA THR A 178 5.55 13.23 5.85
C THR A 178 5.32 14.62 6.45
N SER A 179 6.39 15.29 6.92
CA SER A 179 6.35 16.60 7.61
C SER A 179 5.45 17.65 6.95
N VAL A 180 5.52 17.76 5.63
CA VAL A 180 4.69 18.68 4.83
C VAL A 180 3.80 17.85 3.90
N PRO A 181 2.57 17.51 4.28
CA PRO A 181 1.68 16.75 3.41
C PRO A 181 1.29 17.59 2.18
N PRO A 182 1.20 16.99 0.98
CA PRO A 182 0.77 17.72 -0.21
C PRO A 182 -0.63 18.31 -0.06
N ALA A 183 -0.88 19.41 -0.76
CA ALA A 183 -2.19 20.03 -0.79
C ALA A 183 -3.27 18.99 -1.19
N LYS A 184 -4.37 18.97 -0.42
CA LYS A 184 -5.53 18.09 -0.63
C LYS A 184 -5.27 16.57 -0.45
N THR A 185 -4.12 16.15 0.09
CA THR A 185 -3.87 14.73 0.41
C THR A 185 -4.95 14.15 1.31
N THR A 186 -5.35 14.87 2.37
CA THR A 186 -6.42 14.43 3.27
C THR A 186 -7.73 14.16 2.53
N ALA A 187 -8.15 15.08 1.65
CA ALA A 187 -9.35 14.91 0.84
C ALA A 187 -9.24 13.69 -0.08
N PHE A 188 -8.08 13.49 -0.70
CA PHE A 188 -7.84 12.35 -1.59
C PHE A 188 -7.86 11.00 -0.85
N VAL A 189 -7.31 10.96 0.37
CA VAL A 189 -7.40 9.79 1.25
C VAL A 189 -8.84 9.53 1.68
N ILE A 190 -9.60 10.57 2.08
CA ILE A 190 -11.02 10.43 2.45
C ILE A 190 -11.82 9.86 1.27
N VAL A 191 -11.66 10.40 0.06
CA VAL A 191 -12.33 9.88 -1.14
C VAL A 191 -11.95 8.42 -1.40
N SER A 192 -10.69 8.06 -1.21
CA SER A 192 -10.23 6.67 -1.35
C SER A 192 -10.91 5.76 -0.32
N ILE A 193 -10.95 6.15 0.96
CA ILE A 193 -11.62 5.40 2.03
C ILE A 193 -13.12 5.23 1.72
N MET A 194 -13.81 6.31 1.32
CA MET A 194 -15.23 6.24 0.96
C MET A 194 -15.48 5.33 -0.25
N THR A 195 -14.62 5.37 -1.26
CA THR A 195 -14.68 4.45 -2.41
C THR A 195 -14.54 3.01 -1.96
N CYS A 196 -13.62 2.73 -1.03
CA CYS A 196 -13.38 1.40 -0.52
C CYS A 196 -14.51 0.90 0.39
N LEU A 197 -15.12 1.80 1.17
CA LEU A 197 -16.31 1.52 1.98
C LEU A 197 -17.48 1.08 1.09
N ALA A 198 -17.75 1.85 0.03
CA ALA A 198 -18.80 1.56 -0.93
C ALA A 198 -18.54 0.22 -1.64
N TYR A 199 -17.32 0.00 -2.12
CA TYR A 199 -16.95 -1.24 -2.82
C TYR A 199 -17.00 -2.46 -1.88
N SER A 200 -16.55 -2.34 -0.63
CA SER A 200 -16.66 -3.43 0.36
C SER A 200 -18.11 -3.78 0.67
N SER A 201 -18.95 -2.76 0.85
CA SER A 201 -20.39 -2.96 1.09
C SER A 201 -21.07 -3.66 -0.09
N PHE A 202 -20.71 -3.26 -1.31
CA PHE A 202 -21.19 -3.89 -2.54
C PHE A 202 -20.74 -5.36 -2.66
N SER A 203 -19.46 -5.65 -2.43
CA SER A 203 -18.95 -7.03 -2.44
C SER A 203 -19.61 -7.91 -1.38
N VAL A 204 -19.82 -7.38 -0.17
CA VAL A 204 -20.51 -8.10 0.91
C VAL A 204 -21.97 -8.41 0.55
N ALA A 205 -22.68 -7.54 -0.18
CA ALA A 205 -24.02 -7.84 -0.68
C ALA A 205 -24.05 -9.07 -1.59
N GLY A 206 -23.08 -9.19 -2.52
CA GLY A 206 -22.96 -10.36 -3.39
C GLY A 206 -22.61 -11.64 -2.63
N ILE A 207 -21.70 -11.56 -1.66
CA ILE A 207 -21.31 -12.69 -0.81
C ILE A 207 -22.49 -13.17 0.03
N GLY A 208 -23.25 -12.26 0.64
CA GLY A 208 -24.45 -12.60 1.39
C GLY A 208 -25.50 -13.27 0.51
N GLY A 209 -25.65 -12.81 -0.74
CA GLY A 209 -26.53 -13.42 -1.71
C GLY A 209 -26.16 -14.85 -2.09
N ALA A 210 -24.87 -15.13 -2.29
CA ALA A 210 -24.35 -16.48 -2.55
C ALA A 210 -24.48 -17.40 -1.31
N THR A 211 -24.23 -16.85 -0.13
CA THR A 211 -24.34 -17.56 1.16
C THR A 211 -25.78 -17.99 1.42
N ALA A 212 -26.76 -17.21 0.94
CA ALA A 212 -28.17 -17.53 1.12
C ALA A 212 -28.61 -18.83 0.44
N THR A 213 -28.01 -19.18 -0.71
CA THR A 213 -28.34 -20.39 -1.46
C THR A 213 -27.44 -21.57 -1.10
N GLY A 214 -26.17 -21.32 -0.77
CA GLY A 214 -25.27 -22.31 -0.17
C GLY A 214 -24.92 -23.52 -1.04
N THR A 215 -24.93 -23.39 -2.37
CA THR A 215 -24.54 -24.46 -3.29
C THR A 215 -23.01 -24.52 -3.47
N GLY A 216 -22.48 -25.64 -3.96
CA GLY A 216 -21.03 -25.75 -4.25
C GLY A 216 -20.52 -24.70 -5.25
N LEU A 217 -21.37 -24.28 -6.20
CA LEU A 217 -21.06 -23.18 -7.12
C LEU A 217 -20.98 -21.82 -6.42
N ASP A 218 -21.77 -21.61 -5.36
CA ASP A 218 -21.76 -20.36 -4.59
C ASP A 218 -20.41 -20.15 -3.88
N VAL A 219 -19.75 -21.23 -3.42
CA VAL A 219 -18.38 -21.18 -2.88
C VAL A 219 -17.41 -20.65 -3.94
N VAL A 220 -17.52 -21.12 -5.19
CA VAL A 220 -16.67 -20.64 -6.30
C VAL A 220 -16.93 -19.16 -6.57
N PHE A 221 -18.19 -18.73 -6.57
CA PHE A 221 -18.53 -17.31 -6.75
C PHE A 221 -17.97 -16.43 -5.63
N ILE A 222 -18.04 -16.88 -4.38
CA ILE A 222 -17.45 -16.16 -3.24
C ILE A 222 -15.93 -16.03 -3.43
N VAL A 223 -15.23 -17.10 -3.81
CA VAL A 223 -13.78 -17.06 -4.08
C VAL A 223 -13.46 -16.08 -5.21
N VAL A 224 -14.22 -16.08 -6.31
CA VAL A 224 -14.04 -15.14 -7.43
C VAL A 224 -14.26 -13.69 -6.97
N ILE A 225 -15.30 -13.43 -6.16
CA ILE A 225 -15.56 -12.10 -5.60
C ILE A 225 -14.41 -11.66 -4.70
N LEU A 226 -13.90 -12.52 -3.81
CA LEU A 226 -12.81 -12.20 -2.90
C LEU A 226 -11.48 -11.96 -3.62
N LEU A 227 -11.18 -12.74 -4.66
CA LEU A 227 -9.98 -12.54 -5.48
C LEU A 227 -10.06 -11.20 -6.22
N SER A 228 -11.23 -10.91 -6.81
CA SER A 228 -11.48 -9.64 -7.48
C SER A 228 -11.37 -8.47 -6.50
N PHE A 229 -12.00 -8.60 -5.33
CA PHE A 229 -11.98 -7.61 -4.26
C PHE A 229 -10.54 -7.29 -3.82
N THR A 230 -9.74 -8.33 -3.57
CA THR A 230 -8.33 -8.21 -3.16
C THR A 230 -7.52 -7.46 -4.21
N TRP A 231 -7.67 -7.83 -5.49
CA TRP A 231 -6.94 -7.16 -6.57
C TRP A 231 -7.38 -5.70 -6.73
N SER A 232 -8.68 -5.42 -6.72
CA SER A 232 -9.23 -4.06 -6.81
C SER A 232 -8.80 -3.17 -5.65
N MET A 233 -8.80 -3.67 -4.40
CA MET A 233 -8.30 -2.94 -3.25
C MET A 233 -6.81 -2.60 -3.39
N GLN A 234 -6.00 -3.54 -3.90
CA GLN A 234 -4.60 -3.30 -4.17
C GLN A 234 -4.38 -2.25 -5.27
N VAL A 235 -5.23 -2.25 -6.32
CA VAL A 235 -5.23 -1.21 -7.36
C VAL A 235 -5.55 0.15 -6.76
N ILE A 236 -6.61 0.28 -5.95
CA ILE A 236 -6.96 1.55 -5.30
C ILE A 236 -5.79 2.05 -4.44
N LYS A 237 -5.21 1.17 -3.61
CA LYS A 237 -4.03 1.48 -2.79
C LYS A 237 -2.86 1.99 -3.64
N ASN A 238 -2.55 1.31 -4.74
CA ASN A 238 -1.40 1.66 -5.59
C ASN A 238 -1.66 2.89 -6.46
N MET A 239 -2.92 3.17 -6.85
CA MET A 239 -3.29 4.42 -7.53
C MET A 239 -3.05 5.63 -6.63
N LEU A 240 -3.47 5.53 -5.36
CA LEU A 240 -3.17 6.52 -4.33
C LEU A 240 -1.66 6.67 -4.14
N TYR A 241 -0.95 5.55 -4.01
CA TYR A 241 0.50 5.52 -3.83
C TYR A 241 1.25 6.23 -4.95
N VAL A 242 1.01 5.85 -6.22
CA VAL A 242 1.69 6.41 -7.40
C VAL A 242 1.42 7.91 -7.55
N THR A 243 0.18 8.32 -7.30
CA THR A 243 -0.21 9.73 -7.40
C THR A 243 0.54 10.56 -6.37
N ILE A 244 0.53 10.12 -5.09
CA ILE A 244 1.20 10.84 -4.01
C ILE A 244 2.72 10.80 -4.18
N SER A 245 3.29 9.66 -4.57
CA SER A 245 4.74 9.57 -4.79
C SER A 245 5.20 10.52 -5.89
N ARG A 246 4.44 10.68 -6.98
CA ARG A 246 4.74 11.67 -8.03
C ARG A 246 4.80 13.09 -7.46
N VAL A 247 3.78 13.48 -6.69
CA VAL A 247 3.72 14.84 -6.12
C VAL A 247 4.86 15.06 -5.12
N ARG A 248 5.10 14.10 -4.21
CA ARG A 248 6.20 14.19 -3.23
C ARG A 248 7.57 14.20 -3.87
N TYR A 249 7.77 13.40 -4.92
CA TYR A 249 9.02 13.38 -5.66
C TYR A 249 9.32 14.76 -6.26
N MET A 250 8.34 15.40 -6.90
CA MET A 250 8.52 16.76 -7.45
C MET A 250 8.84 17.79 -6.36
N THR A 251 8.26 17.66 -5.17
CA THR A 251 8.59 18.51 -4.02
C THR A 251 10.04 18.28 -3.55
N PHE A 252 10.47 17.03 -3.41
CA PHE A 252 11.80 16.68 -2.86
C PHE A 252 12.96 16.85 -3.84
N ALA A 253 12.73 16.60 -5.13
CA ALA A 253 13.78 16.66 -6.15
C ALA A 253 13.86 18.05 -6.79
N CYS A 254 12.71 18.71 -6.98
CA CYS A 254 12.63 19.95 -7.76
C CYS A 254 12.19 21.16 -6.94
N GLY A 255 11.76 21.00 -5.68
CA GLY A 255 11.18 22.09 -4.89
C GLY A 255 9.85 22.63 -5.45
N VAL A 256 9.15 21.86 -6.29
CA VAL A 256 7.92 22.31 -6.98
C VAL A 256 6.68 21.69 -6.34
N ASP A 257 5.73 22.54 -5.94
CA ASP A 257 4.40 22.10 -5.51
C ASP A 257 3.51 21.75 -6.71
N THR A 258 3.42 20.46 -7.00
CA THR A 258 2.54 19.95 -8.07
C THR A 258 1.10 19.82 -7.57
N ASN A 259 0.12 20.29 -8.35
CA ASN A 259 -1.29 20.12 -8.00
C ASN A 259 -1.70 18.64 -8.00
N THR A 260 -2.07 18.11 -6.83
CA THR A 260 -2.47 16.71 -6.61
C THR A 260 -3.62 16.27 -7.53
N ARG A 261 -4.55 17.16 -7.88
CA ARG A 261 -5.71 16.82 -8.73
C ARG A 261 -5.31 16.57 -10.19
N SER A 262 -4.39 17.36 -10.73
CA SER A 262 -3.88 17.14 -12.10
C SER A 262 -3.02 15.89 -12.15
N ALA A 263 -2.15 15.69 -11.15
CA ALA A 263 -1.34 14.48 -11.03
C ALA A 263 -2.21 13.20 -10.96
N PHE A 264 -3.32 13.23 -10.22
CA PHE A 264 -4.27 12.11 -10.17
C PHE A 264 -4.93 11.87 -11.52
N ARG A 265 -5.44 12.92 -12.16
CA ARG A 265 -6.08 12.81 -13.48
C ARG A 265 -5.14 12.19 -14.52
N ASP A 266 -3.87 12.58 -14.51
CA ASP A 266 -2.87 12.00 -15.41
C ASP A 266 -2.59 10.53 -15.07
N THR A 267 -2.51 10.21 -13.78
CA THR A 267 -2.32 8.83 -13.28
C THR A 267 -3.47 7.93 -13.74
N VAL A 268 -4.72 8.37 -13.57
CA VAL A 268 -5.91 7.65 -14.05
C VAL A 268 -5.92 7.50 -15.56
N LYS A 269 -5.51 8.52 -16.31
CA LYS A 269 -5.54 8.45 -17.78
C LYS A 269 -4.44 7.57 -18.37
N ARG A 270 -3.25 7.54 -17.76
CA ARG A 270 -2.03 7.00 -18.41
C ARG A 270 -1.41 5.83 -17.69
N LEU A 271 -1.59 5.72 -16.37
CA LEU A 271 -0.80 4.81 -15.53
C LEU A 271 -1.57 3.58 -15.04
N VAL A 272 -2.89 3.51 -15.27
CA VAL A 272 -3.74 2.40 -14.78
C VAL A 272 -3.18 1.04 -15.15
N GLY A 273 -2.77 0.81 -16.40
CA GLY A 273 -2.19 -0.47 -16.82
C GLY A 273 -0.94 -0.88 -16.02
N SER A 274 -0.01 0.06 -15.82
CA SER A 274 1.20 -0.19 -15.00
C SER A 274 0.84 -0.43 -13.52
N VAL A 275 -0.15 0.30 -13.01
CA VAL A 275 -0.63 0.12 -11.64
C VAL A 275 -1.31 -1.24 -11.44
N CYS A 276 -2.10 -1.70 -12.41
CA CYS A 276 -2.73 -3.02 -12.38
C CYS A 276 -1.70 -4.15 -12.35
N ILE A 277 -0.66 -4.06 -13.20
CA ILE A 277 0.47 -5.01 -13.20
C ILE A 277 1.14 -5.03 -11.83
N GLY A 278 1.55 -3.86 -11.31
CA GLY A 278 2.18 -3.79 -10.00
C GLY A 278 1.27 -4.28 -8.86
N SER A 279 -0.04 -4.09 -8.99
CA SER A 279 -1.01 -4.56 -7.98
C SER A 279 -1.19 -6.08 -7.98
N ALA A 280 -1.01 -6.75 -9.12
CA ALA A 280 -1.02 -8.20 -9.19
C ALA A 280 0.30 -8.82 -8.68
N PHE A 281 1.44 -8.29 -9.13
CA PHE A 281 2.74 -8.92 -8.90
C PHE A 281 3.41 -8.52 -7.57
N VAL A 282 3.33 -7.27 -7.13
CA VAL A 282 4.07 -6.79 -5.94
C VAL A 282 3.70 -7.54 -4.66
N PRO A 283 2.42 -7.85 -4.37
CA PRO A 283 2.07 -8.66 -3.21
C PRO A 283 2.71 -10.05 -3.25
N VAL A 284 2.65 -10.73 -4.41
CA VAL A 284 3.20 -12.07 -4.61
C VAL A 284 4.72 -12.07 -4.39
N ILE A 285 5.42 -11.11 -4.99
CA ILE A 285 6.87 -10.94 -4.83
C ILE A 285 7.23 -10.63 -3.38
N GLY A 286 6.42 -9.81 -2.70
CA GLY A 286 6.58 -9.53 -1.28
C GLY A 286 6.51 -10.80 -0.41
N THR A 287 5.56 -11.68 -0.70
CA THR A 287 5.42 -12.97 0.00
C THR A 287 6.60 -13.89 -0.25
N ILE A 288 7.04 -14.04 -1.51
CA ILE A 288 8.20 -14.88 -1.87
C ILE A 288 9.49 -14.37 -1.21
N ARG A 289 9.68 -13.04 -1.18
CA ARG A 289 10.82 -12.44 -0.49
C ARG A 289 10.76 -12.68 1.03
N GLY A 290 9.58 -12.57 1.62
CA GLY A 290 9.37 -12.84 3.04
C GLY A 290 9.72 -14.27 3.40
N SER A 291 9.25 -15.24 2.60
CA SER A 291 9.56 -16.66 2.81
C SER A 291 11.03 -16.98 2.57
N ALA A 292 11.65 -16.44 1.52
CA ALA A 292 13.08 -16.65 1.25
C ALA A 292 13.96 -16.14 2.41
N ARG A 293 13.64 -14.98 2.99
CA ARG A 293 14.35 -14.46 4.17
C ARG A 293 14.17 -15.34 5.40
N ALA A 294 12.98 -15.88 5.62
CA ALA A 294 12.72 -16.78 6.73
C ALA A 294 13.52 -18.09 6.57
N VAL A 295 13.53 -18.66 5.37
CA VAL A 295 14.32 -19.87 5.05
C VAL A 295 15.81 -19.62 5.25
N ASN A 296 16.34 -18.49 4.76
CA ASN A 296 17.76 -18.16 4.93
C ASN A 296 18.16 -17.91 6.39
N LEU A 297 17.24 -17.52 7.26
CA LEU A 297 17.49 -17.38 8.70
C LEU A 297 17.49 -18.73 9.44
N VAL A 298 16.82 -19.74 8.88
CA VAL A 298 16.69 -21.08 9.47
C VAL A 298 17.75 -22.04 8.90
N ALA A 299 18.23 -21.80 7.68
CA ALA A 299 19.35 -22.51 7.09
C ALA A 299 20.65 -22.15 7.86
N GLY A 300 20.98 -22.95 8.88
CA GLY A 300 22.26 -22.88 9.57
C GLY A 300 23.39 -23.45 8.72
N GLU A 301 24.63 -23.22 9.15
CA GLU A 301 25.88 -23.62 8.45
C GLU A 301 26.03 -25.14 8.20
N ASN A 302 25.16 -25.99 8.75
CA ASN A 302 25.36 -27.45 8.81
C ASN A 302 24.41 -28.32 7.93
N ASP A 303 23.49 -27.75 7.14
CA ASP A 303 22.57 -28.53 6.29
C ASP A 303 22.75 -28.22 4.78
N GLU A 304 23.54 -29.04 4.09
CA GLU A 304 23.85 -28.91 2.65
C GLU A 304 22.59 -28.93 1.75
N PHE A 305 21.53 -29.64 2.14
CA PHE A 305 20.28 -29.70 1.36
C PHE A 305 19.42 -28.44 1.50
N LEU A 306 19.39 -27.83 2.69
CA LEU A 306 18.73 -26.55 2.93
C LEU A 306 19.50 -25.40 2.26
N PHE A 307 20.83 -25.52 2.14
CA PHE A 307 21.68 -24.54 1.47
C PHE A 307 21.36 -24.41 -0.03
N SER A 308 21.24 -25.53 -0.75
CA SER A 308 20.88 -25.52 -2.19
C SER A 308 19.49 -24.96 -2.47
N CYS A 309 18.50 -25.29 -1.63
CA CYS A 309 17.15 -24.70 -1.74
C CYS A 309 17.13 -23.21 -1.39
N ALA A 310 17.92 -22.79 -0.39
CA ALA A 310 18.07 -21.39 0.01
C ALA A 310 18.74 -20.55 -1.09
N ASP A 311 19.76 -21.08 -1.77
CA ASP A 311 20.43 -20.43 -2.88
C ASP A 311 19.52 -20.27 -4.12
N CYS A 312 18.73 -21.29 -4.44
CA CYS A 312 17.72 -21.20 -5.51
C CYS A 312 16.62 -20.17 -5.17
N TYR A 313 16.09 -20.20 -3.93
CA TYR A 313 15.08 -19.24 -3.48
C TYR A 313 15.62 -17.81 -3.44
N SER A 314 16.87 -17.63 -3.03
CA SER A 314 17.50 -16.31 -2.95
C SER A 314 17.78 -15.73 -4.34
N GLY A 315 18.21 -16.55 -5.31
CA GLY A 315 18.37 -16.16 -6.72
C GLY A 315 17.04 -15.75 -7.38
N LEU A 316 15.98 -16.53 -7.15
CA LEU A 316 14.63 -16.19 -7.63
C LEU A 316 14.11 -14.91 -6.97
N ALA A 317 14.24 -14.78 -5.65
CA ALA A 317 13.83 -13.58 -4.92
C ALA A 317 14.57 -12.32 -5.38
N SER A 318 15.88 -12.42 -5.62
CA SER A 318 16.72 -11.31 -6.13
C SER A 318 16.25 -10.84 -7.52
N THR A 319 15.95 -11.80 -8.40
CA THR A 319 15.41 -11.51 -9.74
C THR A 319 14.03 -10.86 -9.64
N LEU A 320 13.13 -11.40 -8.81
CA LEU A 320 11.79 -10.85 -8.62
C LEU A 320 11.80 -9.44 -8.02
N ILE A 321 12.69 -9.16 -7.06
CA ILE A 321 12.82 -7.82 -6.46
C ILE A 321 13.29 -6.80 -7.51
N THR A 322 14.21 -7.21 -8.39
CA THR A 322 14.69 -6.33 -9.47
C THR A 322 13.53 -5.90 -10.37
N TYR A 323 12.60 -6.80 -10.69
CA TYR A 323 11.50 -6.51 -11.63
C TYR A 323 10.15 -6.13 -10.99
N GLY A 324 9.98 -6.29 -9.68
CA GLY A 324 8.74 -6.00 -9.00
C GLY A 324 8.92 -5.55 -7.56
N ASN A 325 9.38 -4.31 -7.42
CA ASN A 325 9.52 -3.65 -6.13
C ASN A 325 8.57 -2.45 -6.02
N ARG A 326 8.25 -2.06 -4.79
CA ARG A 326 7.37 -0.92 -4.53
C ARG A 326 7.98 0.43 -4.94
N TRP A 327 9.30 0.50 -5.08
CA TRP A 327 10.02 1.73 -5.42
C TRP A 327 9.79 2.10 -6.88
N GLY A 328 9.64 1.10 -7.75
CA GLY A 328 9.25 1.27 -9.15
C GLY A 328 7.95 2.06 -9.33
N PHE A 329 7.00 2.03 -8.39
CA PHE A 329 5.80 2.87 -8.45
C PHE A 329 6.11 4.37 -8.47
N VAL A 330 7.22 4.81 -7.85
CA VAL A 330 7.66 6.21 -7.91
C VAL A 330 8.02 6.58 -9.35
N HIS A 331 8.84 5.76 -10.02
CA HIS A 331 9.22 5.95 -11.43
C HIS A 331 8.03 5.82 -12.39
N VAL A 332 7.06 4.95 -12.09
CA VAL A 332 5.80 4.90 -12.86
C VAL A 332 5.07 6.24 -12.78
N GLY A 333 4.98 6.83 -11.58
CA GLY A 333 4.32 8.12 -11.37
C GLY A 333 5.05 9.29 -12.01
N VAL A 334 6.36 9.37 -11.82
CA VAL A 334 7.18 10.51 -12.24
C VAL A 334 7.50 10.46 -13.73
N TYR A 335 7.95 9.31 -14.22
CA TYR A 335 8.48 9.16 -15.59
C TYR A 335 7.52 8.47 -16.56
N ASN A 336 6.31 8.07 -16.13
CA ASN A 336 5.32 7.36 -16.96
C ASN A 336 5.88 6.07 -17.61
N LYS A 337 6.83 5.41 -16.94
CA LYS A 337 7.43 4.14 -17.35
C LYS A 337 6.48 2.95 -17.12
N GLY A 338 6.72 1.85 -17.84
CA GLY A 338 6.08 0.57 -17.52
C GLY A 338 6.54 0.07 -16.14
N PHE A 339 5.67 -0.61 -15.38
CA PHE A 339 5.98 -1.01 -13.99
C PHE A 339 7.25 -1.87 -13.85
N ILE A 340 7.44 -2.85 -14.74
CA ILE A 340 8.60 -3.74 -14.72
C ILE A 340 9.89 -2.96 -14.98
N GLN A 341 9.90 -2.14 -16.03
CA GLN A 341 11.04 -1.27 -16.36
C GLN A 341 11.33 -0.28 -15.24
N ALA A 342 10.30 0.36 -14.69
CA ALA A 342 10.43 1.30 -13.58
C ALA A 342 11.03 0.62 -12.33
N SER A 343 10.66 -0.62 -12.05
CA SER A 343 11.21 -1.42 -10.94
C SER A 343 12.68 -1.75 -11.16
N ALA A 344 13.06 -2.16 -12.37
CA ALA A 344 14.45 -2.46 -12.71
C ALA A 344 15.33 -1.22 -12.59
N ASP A 345 14.91 -0.10 -13.19
CA ASP A 345 15.65 1.15 -13.17
C ASP A 345 15.85 1.67 -11.73
N THR A 346 14.81 1.62 -10.89
CA THR A 346 14.92 2.04 -9.48
C THR A 346 15.86 1.15 -8.68
N TRP A 347 15.80 -0.17 -8.89
CA TRP A 347 16.67 -1.10 -8.20
C TRP A 347 18.14 -0.92 -8.61
N GLU A 348 18.39 -0.70 -9.90
CA GLU A 348 19.73 -0.42 -10.39
C GLU A 348 20.28 0.90 -9.85
N MET A 349 19.45 1.95 -9.81
CA MET A 349 19.83 3.23 -9.19
C MET A 349 20.24 3.05 -7.72
N PHE A 350 19.46 2.29 -6.94
CA PHE A 350 19.82 2.03 -5.55
C PHE A 350 21.11 1.23 -5.37
N LYS A 351 21.42 0.31 -6.30
CA LYS A 351 22.72 -0.37 -6.32
C LYS A 351 23.86 0.61 -6.55
N ARG A 352 23.72 1.50 -7.54
CA ARG A 352 24.74 2.52 -7.87
C ARG A 352 24.94 3.53 -6.75
N ALA A 353 23.88 3.86 -6.01
CA ALA A 353 23.93 4.77 -4.87
C ALA A 353 24.29 4.07 -3.53
N GLU A 354 24.61 2.77 -3.54
CA GLU A 354 24.94 1.98 -2.34
C GLU A 354 23.83 1.99 -1.25
N LEU A 355 22.58 2.16 -1.64
CA LEU A 355 21.43 2.27 -0.72
C LEU A 355 20.75 0.94 -0.41
N ILE A 356 21.22 -0.18 -0.96
CA ILE A 356 20.56 -1.48 -0.85
C ILE A 356 20.47 -1.95 0.61
N THR A 357 21.56 -1.83 1.38
CA THR A 357 21.60 -2.19 2.81
C THR A 357 20.61 -1.36 3.62
N LEU A 358 20.52 -0.07 3.31
CA LEU A 358 19.59 0.86 3.93
C LEU A 358 18.13 0.50 3.63
N ILE A 359 17.81 0.23 2.36
CA ILE A 359 16.47 -0.15 1.90
C ILE A 359 16.03 -1.47 2.52
N ASP A 360 16.95 -2.43 2.64
CA ASP A 360 16.67 -3.72 3.26
C ASP A 360 16.43 -3.61 4.77
N SER A 361 16.93 -2.54 5.39
CA SER A 361 16.68 -2.19 6.79
C SER A 361 15.41 -1.35 7.02
N ASP A 362 14.73 -0.87 5.97
CA ASP A 362 13.52 -0.05 6.09
C ASP A 362 12.35 -0.85 6.71
N LEU A 363 11.77 -0.29 7.76
CA LEU A 363 10.60 -0.85 8.44
C LEU A 363 9.28 -0.24 7.97
N THR A 364 9.28 0.82 7.17
CA THR A 364 8.03 1.51 6.76
C THR A 364 7.07 0.56 6.04
N GLY A 365 7.60 -0.37 5.25
CA GLY A 365 6.77 -1.39 4.58
C GLY A 365 6.09 -2.34 5.54
N VAL A 366 6.85 -2.81 6.53
CA VAL A 366 6.37 -3.74 7.54
C VAL A 366 5.41 -3.03 8.50
N PHE A 367 5.69 -1.79 8.86
CA PHE A 367 4.80 -0.94 9.63
C PHE A 367 3.42 -0.81 8.96
N CYS A 368 3.37 -0.50 7.67
CA CYS A 368 2.10 -0.44 6.93
C CYS A 368 1.38 -1.80 6.91
N PHE A 369 2.12 -2.89 6.72
CA PHE A 369 1.57 -4.24 6.73
C PHE A 369 0.97 -4.61 8.10
N LEU A 370 1.74 -4.46 9.19
CA LEU A 370 1.32 -4.77 10.55
C LEU A 370 0.20 -3.86 11.03
N SER A 371 0.16 -2.59 10.60
CA SER A 371 -0.99 -1.71 10.83
C SER A 371 -2.25 -2.27 10.17
N GLY A 372 -2.14 -2.76 8.93
CA GLY A 372 -3.22 -3.46 8.25
C GLY A 372 -3.69 -4.68 9.02
N VAL A 373 -2.76 -5.53 9.47
CA VAL A 373 -3.08 -6.73 10.25
C VAL A 373 -3.75 -6.37 11.58
N ALA A 374 -3.33 -5.30 12.26
CA ALA A 374 -3.95 -4.84 13.50
C ALA A 374 -5.40 -4.40 13.27
N VAL A 375 -5.63 -3.52 12.30
CA VAL A 375 -6.99 -3.03 12.01
C VAL A 375 -7.88 -4.18 11.49
N GLY A 376 -7.35 -5.06 10.65
CA GLY A 376 -8.03 -6.29 10.25
C GLY A 376 -8.40 -7.15 11.45
N SER A 377 -7.47 -7.36 12.39
CA SER A 377 -7.74 -8.15 13.60
C SER A 377 -8.83 -7.51 14.46
N ILE A 378 -8.82 -6.19 14.63
CA ILE A 378 -9.88 -5.46 15.35
C ILE A 378 -11.23 -5.67 14.67
N SER A 379 -11.31 -5.49 13.35
CA SER A 379 -12.55 -5.69 12.58
C SER A 379 -13.04 -7.13 12.63
N GLY A 380 -12.14 -8.11 12.50
CA GLY A 380 -12.45 -9.54 12.62
C GLY A 380 -12.97 -9.90 14.01
N ILE A 381 -12.34 -9.37 15.07
CA ILE A 381 -12.79 -9.58 16.44
C ILE A 381 -14.18 -8.98 16.66
N ILE A 382 -14.44 -7.76 16.19
CA ILE A 382 -15.74 -7.10 16.33
C ILE A 382 -16.84 -7.92 15.62
N GLY A 383 -16.66 -8.24 14.33
CA GLY A 383 -17.64 -8.98 13.56
C GLY A 383 -17.82 -10.42 14.04
N GLY A 384 -16.71 -11.12 14.31
CA GLY A 384 -16.72 -12.50 14.77
C GLY A 384 -17.30 -12.66 16.18
N THR A 385 -17.01 -11.76 17.11
CA THR A 385 -17.57 -11.81 18.48
C THR A 385 -19.08 -11.53 18.45
N TRP A 386 -19.51 -10.54 17.66
CA TRP A 386 -20.93 -10.22 17.48
C TRP A 386 -21.70 -11.45 16.99
N GLU A 387 -21.23 -12.10 15.93
CA GLU A 387 -21.87 -13.31 15.42
C GLU A 387 -21.72 -14.50 16.36
N LEU A 388 -20.60 -14.64 17.07
CA LEU A 388 -20.45 -15.73 18.05
C LEU A 388 -21.52 -15.66 19.15
N ILE A 389 -21.89 -14.45 19.60
CA ILE A 389 -22.91 -14.23 20.62
C ILE A 389 -24.31 -14.47 20.07
N ILE A 390 -24.60 -14.02 18.84
CA ILE A 390 -25.95 -14.09 18.27
C ILE A 390 -26.17 -15.42 17.54
N HIS A 391 -25.35 -15.73 16.54
CA HIS A 391 -25.45 -16.92 15.68
C HIS A 391 -24.09 -17.48 15.29
N LYS A 392 -23.66 -18.50 16.05
CA LYS A 392 -22.37 -19.19 15.85
C LYS A 392 -22.13 -19.68 14.42
N THR A 393 -23.19 -19.97 13.64
CA THR A 393 -23.10 -20.50 12.27
C THR A 393 -22.29 -19.62 11.31
N TYR A 394 -22.43 -18.30 11.38
CA TYR A 394 -21.77 -17.37 10.43
C TYR A 394 -20.51 -16.72 10.99
N ALA A 395 -20.17 -16.98 12.26
CA ALA A 395 -19.10 -16.28 12.96
C ALA A 395 -17.73 -16.41 12.27
N THR A 396 -17.43 -17.58 11.69
CA THR A 396 -16.15 -17.79 10.97
C THR A 396 -16.04 -16.93 9.72
N GLU A 397 -17.06 -16.96 8.86
CA GLU A 397 -17.04 -16.25 7.58
C GLU A 397 -17.04 -14.74 7.80
N VAL A 398 -17.91 -14.25 8.69
CA VAL A 398 -18.01 -12.84 9.05
C VAL A 398 -16.71 -12.32 9.63
N SER A 399 -16.05 -13.08 10.52
CA SER A 399 -14.74 -12.73 11.07
C SER A 399 -13.67 -12.59 9.98
N ILE A 400 -13.60 -13.55 9.05
CA ILE A 400 -12.60 -13.55 7.95
C ILE A 400 -12.84 -12.38 7.00
N TYR A 401 -14.09 -12.12 6.60
CA TYR A 401 -14.41 -11.01 5.70
C TYR A 401 -14.17 -9.65 6.37
N ALA A 402 -14.56 -9.51 7.63
CA ALA A 402 -14.29 -8.29 8.41
C ALA A 402 -12.78 -8.05 8.56
N PHE A 403 -12.00 -9.10 8.80
CA PHE A 403 -10.53 -9.01 8.83
C PHE A 403 -9.96 -8.51 7.51
N LEU A 404 -10.36 -9.12 6.39
CA LEU A 404 -9.85 -8.76 5.07
C LEU A 404 -10.18 -7.31 4.70
N ILE A 405 -11.41 -6.86 4.98
CA ILE A 405 -11.84 -5.49 4.71
C ILE A 405 -11.07 -4.51 5.60
N GLY A 406 -10.97 -4.78 6.90
CA GLY A 406 -10.22 -3.95 7.85
C GLY A 406 -8.75 -3.80 7.47
N TYR A 407 -8.12 -4.89 7.04
CA TYR A 407 -6.76 -4.89 6.51
C TYR A 407 -6.62 -3.92 5.34
N PHE A 408 -7.46 -4.04 4.31
CA PHE A 408 -7.35 -3.19 3.13
C PHE A 408 -7.68 -1.72 3.41
N MET A 409 -8.67 -1.41 4.26
CA MET A 409 -8.98 -0.03 4.66
C MET A 409 -7.73 0.67 5.24
N CYS A 410 -7.05 0.01 6.17
CA CYS A 410 -5.88 0.58 6.82
C CYS A 410 -4.69 0.70 5.86
N ARG A 411 -4.46 -0.32 5.01
CA ARG A 411 -3.41 -0.29 3.99
C ARG A 411 -3.58 0.87 3.01
N ILE A 412 -4.82 1.21 2.67
CA ILE A 412 -5.14 2.35 1.79
C ILE A 412 -4.95 3.66 2.54
N ALA A 413 -5.42 3.77 3.79
CA ALA A 413 -5.22 4.96 4.61
C ALA A 413 -3.74 5.32 4.81
N LEU A 414 -2.85 4.31 4.95
CA LEU A 414 -1.41 4.52 5.12
C LEU A 414 -0.63 4.62 3.81
N ALA A 415 -1.25 4.39 2.65
CA ALA A 415 -0.55 4.31 1.36
C ALA A 415 0.19 5.60 1.01
N TRP A 416 -0.37 6.77 1.36
CA TRP A 416 0.25 8.06 1.07
C TRP A 416 1.54 8.30 1.87
N LYS A 417 1.61 7.80 3.11
CA LYS A 417 2.82 7.89 3.94
C LYS A 417 3.92 7.00 3.40
N GLN A 418 3.55 5.77 3.05
CA GLN A 418 4.47 4.83 2.42
C GLN A 418 5.01 5.39 1.09
N ALA A 419 4.13 6.02 0.29
CA ALA A 419 4.51 6.70 -0.95
C ALA A 419 5.46 7.87 -0.71
N SER A 420 5.26 8.63 0.38
CA SER A 420 6.12 9.76 0.74
C SER A 420 7.53 9.31 1.12
N VAL A 421 7.65 8.27 1.95
CA VAL A 421 8.95 7.65 2.27
C VAL A 421 9.61 7.12 1.00
N SER A 422 8.86 6.46 0.12
CA SER A 422 9.44 5.95 -1.13
C SER A 422 9.87 7.02 -2.10
N ALA A 423 9.12 8.12 -2.22
CA ALA A 423 9.55 9.27 -3.00
C ALA A 423 10.82 9.91 -2.42
N TYR A 424 10.94 9.97 -1.09
CA TYR A 424 12.13 10.52 -0.42
C TYR A 424 13.39 9.72 -0.74
N TYR A 425 13.35 8.39 -0.59
CA TYR A 425 14.49 7.53 -0.93
C TYR A 425 14.87 7.59 -2.41
N VAL A 426 13.89 7.59 -3.32
CA VAL A 426 14.17 7.66 -4.76
C VAL A 426 14.75 9.02 -5.14
N ALA A 427 14.19 10.11 -4.63
CA ALA A 427 14.71 11.45 -4.90
C ALA A 427 16.13 11.65 -4.32
N TYR A 428 16.40 11.10 -3.13
CA TYR A 428 17.75 11.09 -2.56
C TYR A 428 18.73 10.27 -3.41
N ALA A 429 18.32 9.09 -3.89
CA ALA A 429 19.16 8.24 -4.72
C ALA A 429 19.54 8.88 -6.07
N GLU A 430 18.65 9.68 -6.65
CA GLU A 430 18.91 10.39 -7.90
C GLU A 430 19.89 11.56 -7.73
N ASN A 431 19.83 12.29 -6.61
CA ASN A 431 20.76 13.37 -6.32
C ASN A 431 21.12 13.46 -4.82
N PRO A 432 22.06 12.61 -4.34
CA PRO A 432 22.44 12.58 -2.93
C PRO A 432 23.09 13.87 -2.41
N GLN A 433 23.64 14.69 -3.31
CA GLN A 433 24.33 15.94 -2.99
C GLN A 433 23.39 17.16 -2.91
N SER A 434 22.09 16.98 -3.17
CA SER A 434 21.12 18.07 -3.11
C SER A 434 20.98 18.64 -1.70
N ALA A 435 21.07 19.96 -1.58
CA ALA A 435 20.86 20.69 -0.32
C ALA A 435 19.41 20.60 0.22
N GLN A 436 18.48 20.00 -0.54
CA GLN A 436 17.09 19.82 -0.12
C GLN A 436 16.91 18.65 0.87
N PHE A 437 17.91 17.76 0.98
CA PHE A 437 17.86 16.62 1.90
C PHE A 437 18.53 16.90 3.23
N ASP A 438 17.99 16.29 4.28
CA ASP A 438 18.57 16.34 5.61
C ASP A 438 19.68 15.28 5.79
N ALA A 439 20.35 15.33 6.94
CA ALA A 439 21.39 14.35 7.29
C ALA A 439 20.82 12.96 7.68
N THR A 440 19.51 12.70 7.56
CA THR A 440 18.91 11.45 8.08
C THR A 440 19.42 10.21 7.35
N ILE A 441 19.51 10.24 6.02
CA ILE A 441 20.03 9.12 5.23
C ILE A 441 21.56 8.96 5.40
N PRO A 442 22.39 10.01 5.23
CA PRO A 442 23.84 9.93 5.44
C PRO A 442 24.25 9.38 6.80
N VAL A 443 23.65 9.89 7.89
CA VAL A 443 23.97 9.45 9.26
C VAL A 443 23.64 7.97 9.45
N ARG A 444 22.56 7.48 8.83
CA ARG A 444 22.20 6.07 8.93
C ARG A 444 23.14 5.17 8.12
N LEU A 445 23.58 5.60 6.95
CA LEU A 445 24.58 4.88 6.15
C LEU A 445 25.90 4.74 6.91
N GLU A 446 26.36 5.83 7.53
CA GLU A 446 27.58 5.82 8.36
C GLU A 446 27.47 4.84 9.53
N GLN A 447 26.31 4.81 10.21
CA GLN A 447 26.05 3.83 11.27
C GLN A 447 26.11 2.40 10.73
N LEU A 448 25.50 2.11 9.58
CA LEU A 448 25.49 0.76 9.00
C LEU A 448 26.90 0.32 8.59
N HIS A 449 27.71 1.20 7.99
CA HIS A 449 29.10 0.88 7.64
C HIS A 449 29.96 0.58 8.87
N ARG A 450 29.77 1.29 9.99
CA ARG A 450 30.46 1.02 11.25
C ARG A 450 30.14 -0.34 11.88
N PHE A 451 28.99 -0.94 11.55
CA PHE A 451 28.63 -2.28 12.03
C PHE A 451 29.09 -3.40 11.08
N GLN A 452 29.58 -3.06 9.89
CA GLN A 452 30.11 -4.03 8.90
C GLN A 452 31.63 -4.19 8.96
N VAL A 453 32.33 -3.24 9.59
CA VAL A 453 33.75 -3.32 9.98
C VAL A 453 33.82 -3.86 11.40
#